data_AF-A0A939UI34-F1
#
_entry.id   AF-A0A939UI34-F1
#
_cell.length_a   1.000
_cell.length_b   1.000
_cell.length_c   1.000
_cell.angle_alpha   90.00
_cell.angle_beta   90.00
_cell.angle_gamma   90.00
#
_symmetry.space_group_name_H-M   'P 1'
#
loop_
_entity.id
_entity.type
_entity.pdbx_description
1 polymer ?
#
loop_
_entity_poly.entity_id
_entity_poly.type
_entity_poly.pdbx_seq_one_letter_code
_entity_poly.pdbx_strand_id
1 'polypeptide(L)'
;MKGKNMTLSDYYKTQFLSDVQKLRTQPIEKVNAFPPNHDNAGEAMFGRSEWKDYSSDIQDIPQENLKLFIQALFLSLLTTANAFTHFRDFYDRHIDHKSVLHFGWQGFGQIHEKIKWLLNRPEQEGVVFLDDDLKEMVDSYFTQCKSDTASAGLDYKAFMTEIKKDRDFCEDKRNSAFSRFVHLFNARYEQEFCA
;
A
#
# COMPACT_ATOMS: atom_id res chain seq x y z
N MET A 1 26.40 -4.30 -22.09
CA MET A 1 26.25 -4.51 -20.64
C MET A 1 24.76 -4.71 -20.37
N LYS A 2 24.32 -5.92 -19.97
CA LYS A 2 22.93 -6.09 -19.49
C LYS A 2 22.86 -5.35 -18.16
N GLY A 3 22.13 -4.23 -18.11
CA GLY A 3 21.86 -3.52 -16.86
C GLY A 3 21.25 -4.51 -15.88
N LYS A 4 21.73 -4.51 -14.64
CA LYS A 4 21.11 -5.29 -13.56
C LYS A 4 19.63 -4.88 -13.50
N ASN A 5 18.70 -5.81 -13.72
CA ASN A 5 17.29 -5.53 -13.53
C ASN A 5 17.08 -5.08 -12.09
N MET A 6 16.40 -3.95 -11.89
CA MET A 6 16.11 -3.38 -10.59
C MET A 6 15.10 -4.28 -9.86
N THR A 7 15.39 -4.66 -8.61
CA THR A 7 14.46 -5.42 -7.76
C THR A 7 13.44 -4.49 -7.10
N LEU A 8 12.36 -5.04 -6.52
CA LEU A 8 11.41 -4.24 -5.74
C LEU A 8 12.08 -3.53 -4.56
N SER A 9 13.00 -4.22 -3.88
CA SER A 9 13.76 -3.64 -2.75
C SER A 9 14.68 -2.51 -3.21
N ASP A 10 15.37 -2.68 -4.35
CA ASP A 10 16.23 -1.64 -4.92
C ASP A 10 15.40 -0.40 -5.30
N TYR A 11 14.25 -0.62 -5.97
CA TYR A 11 13.34 0.45 -6.39
C TYR A 11 12.77 1.23 -5.19
N TYR A 12 12.30 0.52 -4.15
CA TYR A 12 11.74 1.13 -2.94
C TYR A 12 12.72 2.09 -2.27
N LYS A 13 14.01 1.73 -2.23
CA LYS A 13 15.06 2.52 -1.57
C LYS A 13 15.56 3.71 -2.37
N THR A 14 15.49 3.63 -3.70
CA THR A 14 16.21 4.58 -4.58
C THR A 14 15.30 5.50 -5.38
N GLN A 15 14.12 5.02 -5.80
CA GLN A 15 13.29 5.73 -6.78
C GLN A 15 11.85 5.96 -6.29
N PHE A 16 11.31 5.05 -5.47
CA PHE A 16 9.90 5.06 -5.08
C PHE A 16 9.42 6.41 -4.54
N LEU A 17 10.14 7.03 -3.60
CA LEU A 17 9.72 8.32 -3.04
C LEU A 17 9.67 9.42 -4.10
N SER A 18 10.62 9.44 -5.04
CA SER A 18 10.61 10.43 -6.14
C SER A 18 9.44 10.21 -7.09
N ASP A 19 9.04 8.96 -7.33
CA ASP A 19 7.91 8.64 -8.20
C ASP A 19 6.57 8.87 -7.49
N VAL A 20 6.49 8.66 -6.17
CA VAL A 20 5.35 9.05 -5.32
C VAL A 20 5.01 10.53 -5.48
N GLN A 21 6.02 11.41 -5.56
CA GLN A 21 5.79 12.85 -5.76
C GLN A 21 5.21 13.20 -7.14
N LYS A 22 5.25 12.26 -8.10
CA LYS A 22 4.65 12.43 -9.44
C LYS A 22 3.20 11.93 -9.49
N LEU A 23 2.75 11.22 -8.45
CA LEU A 23 1.38 10.74 -8.36
C LEU A 23 0.43 11.94 -8.32
N ARG A 24 -0.51 11.99 -9.27
CA ARG A 24 -1.50 13.07 -9.24
C ARG A 24 -2.45 12.83 -8.09
N THR A 25 -2.55 13.83 -7.24
CA THR A 25 -3.41 13.83 -6.07
C THR A 25 -4.46 14.92 -6.20
N GLN A 26 -5.53 14.79 -5.43
CA GLN A 26 -6.54 15.82 -5.29
C GLN A 26 -6.48 16.36 -3.87
N PRO A 27 -6.51 17.69 -3.71
CA PRO A 27 -6.58 18.29 -2.40
C PRO A 27 -7.89 17.85 -1.74
N ILE A 28 -7.81 17.56 -0.44
CA ILE A 28 -9.02 17.37 0.36
C ILE A 28 -9.64 18.76 0.59
N GLU A 29 -10.78 19.01 -0.04
CA GLU A 29 -11.58 20.21 0.19
C GLU A 29 -12.01 20.27 1.66
N LYS A 30 -12.07 21.44 2.29
CA LYS A 30 -12.69 21.53 3.63
C LYS A 30 -14.20 21.38 3.48
N VAL A 31 -14.72 20.15 3.52
CA VAL A 31 -16.15 19.95 3.70
C VAL A 31 -16.46 20.41 5.13
N ASN A 32 -17.48 21.27 5.28
CA ASN A 32 -18.00 21.78 6.56
C ASN A 32 -18.64 20.65 7.39
N ALA A 33 -17.91 19.56 7.63
CA ALA A 33 -18.34 18.47 8.49
C ALA A 33 -18.20 18.94 9.94
N PHE A 34 -19.36 19.15 10.57
CA PHE A 34 -19.48 19.37 12.00
C PHE A 34 -19.60 18.00 12.67
N PRO A 35 -18.78 17.65 13.68
CA PRO A 35 -17.69 18.42 14.27
C PRO A 35 -16.37 18.28 13.50
N PRO A 36 -15.41 19.21 13.68
CA PRO A 36 -14.10 19.14 13.05
C PRO A 36 -13.30 17.99 13.68
N ASN A 37 -13.37 16.80 13.10
CA ASN A 37 -12.40 15.77 13.40
C ASN A 37 -11.08 16.18 12.73
N HIS A 38 -10.15 16.64 13.56
CA HIS A 38 -8.69 16.73 13.40
C HIS A 38 -8.17 17.24 12.04
N ASP A 39 -7.54 18.42 12.07
CA ASP A 39 -6.32 18.93 11.36
C ASP A 39 -5.81 18.33 10.02
N ASN A 40 -6.57 17.53 9.28
CA ASN A 40 -6.16 16.90 8.02
C ASN A 40 -6.35 17.84 6.81
N ALA A 41 -6.54 19.14 7.07
CA ALA A 41 -6.69 20.15 6.05
C ALA A 41 -5.37 20.34 5.30
N GLY A 42 -5.32 19.92 4.04
CA GLY A 42 -4.11 19.99 3.21
C GLY A 42 -3.47 18.64 2.92
N GLU A 43 -3.99 17.54 3.46
CA GLU A 43 -3.63 16.20 3.02
C GLU A 43 -4.08 15.96 1.57
N ALA A 44 -3.30 15.15 0.86
CA ALA A 44 -3.51 14.82 -0.54
C ALA A 44 -4.03 13.38 -0.65
N MET A 45 -5.19 13.21 -1.32
CA MET A 45 -5.75 11.90 -1.62
C MET A 45 -5.56 11.55 -3.10
N PHE A 46 -5.40 10.26 -3.38
CA PHE A 46 -5.41 9.71 -4.73
C PHE A 46 -6.24 8.43 -4.79
N GLY A 47 -6.53 7.95 -5.99
CA GLY A 47 -7.31 6.75 -6.19
C GLY A 47 -8.73 7.06 -6.61
N ARG A 48 -9.47 7.72 -5.71
CA ARG A 48 -10.93 7.74 -5.77
C ARG A 48 -11.57 6.35 -5.69
N SER A 49 -12.91 6.33 -5.76
CA SER A 49 -13.66 5.08 -5.66
C SER A 49 -13.16 4.04 -6.67
N GLU A 50 -12.76 2.88 -6.16
CA GLU A 50 -12.23 1.75 -6.93
C GLU A 50 -11.01 2.07 -7.81
N TRP A 51 -10.27 3.12 -7.46
CA TRP A 51 -9.20 3.68 -8.28
C TRP A 51 -9.61 4.08 -9.71
N LYS A 52 -10.84 4.61 -9.89
CA LYS A 52 -11.40 4.91 -11.22
C LYS A 52 -10.50 5.75 -12.13
N ASP A 53 -9.73 6.68 -11.56
CA ASP A 53 -8.90 7.64 -12.29
C ASP A 53 -7.44 7.16 -12.46
N TYR A 54 -7.19 5.85 -12.29
CA TYR A 54 -5.88 5.19 -12.38
C TYR A 54 -4.97 5.77 -13.46
N SER A 55 -5.40 5.77 -14.73
CA SER A 55 -4.57 6.19 -15.86
C SER A 55 -4.10 7.64 -15.72
N SER A 56 -4.93 8.51 -15.12
CA SER A 56 -4.57 9.90 -14.88
C SER A 56 -3.69 10.08 -13.64
N ASP A 57 -3.90 9.28 -12.59
CA ASP A 57 -3.11 9.33 -11.36
C ASP A 57 -1.64 8.95 -11.63
N ILE A 58 -1.43 7.94 -12.47
CA ILE A 58 -0.12 7.31 -12.74
C ILE A 58 0.58 7.80 -14.02
N GLN A 59 -0.01 8.74 -14.77
CA GLN A 59 0.48 9.10 -16.11
C GLN A 59 1.94 9.62 -16.15
N ASP A 60 2.39 10.20 -15.03
CA ASP A 60 3.73 10.77 -14.89
C ASP A 60 4.75 9.75 -14.34
N ILE A 61 4.34 8.51 -14.10
CA ILE A 61 5.20 7.39 -13.70
C ILE A 61 5.79 6.72 -14.96
N PRO A 62 7.13 6.56 -15.05
CA PRO A 62 7.76 5.87 -16.18
C PRO A 62 7.22 4.44 -16.36
N GLN A 63 6.91 4.06 -17.60
CA GLN A 63 6.28 2.76 -17.90
C GLN A 63 7.15 1.58 -17.47
N GLU A 64 8.47 1.71 -17.60
CA GLU A 64 9.46 0.74 -17.16
C GLU A 64 9.46 0.51 -15.64
N ASN A 65 9.01 1.51 -14.87
CA ASN A 65 8.95 1.45 -13.41
C ASN A 65 7.54 1.16 -12.90
N LEU A 66 6.51 1.26 -13.75
CA LEU A 66 5.10 1.25 -13.33
C LEU A 66 4.76 0.02 -12.46
N LYS A 67 5.18 -1.18 -12.85
CA LYS A 67 4.92 -2.39 -12.05
C LYS A 67 5.56 -2.28 -10.66
N LEU A 68 6.84 -1.92 -10.58
CA LEU A 68 7.56 -1.76 -9.31
C LEU A 68 6.95 -0.65 -8.45
N PHE A 69 6.52 0.45 -9.07
CA PHE A 69 5.79 1.54 -8.42
C PHE A 69 4.51 1.04 -7.76
N ILE A 70 3.66 0.32 -8.48
CA ILE A 70 2.41 -0.22 -7.96
C ILE A 70 2.65 -1.20 -6.81
N GLN A 71 3.65 -2.08 -6.95
CA GLN A 71 4.01 -3.04 -5.90
C GLN A 71 4.48 -2.30 -4.63
N ALA A 72 5.39 -1.35 -4.76
CA ALA A 72 5.89 -0.54 -3.65
C ALA A 72 4.79 0.29 -2.98
N LEU A 73 3.91 0.89 -3.78
CA LEU A 73 2.76 1.67 -3.32
C LEU A 73 1.80 0.80 -2.51
N PHE A 74 1.46 -0.39 -3.02
CA PHE A 74 0.60 -1.35 -2.32
C PHE A 74 1.20 -1.76 -0.97
N LEU A 75 2.47 -2.16 -0.92
CA LEU A 75 3.10 -2.57 0.33
C LEU A 75 3.16 -1.42 1.35
N SER A 76 3.53 -0.21 0.90
CA SER A 76 3.60 0.97 1.76
C SER A 76 2.24 1.32 2.38
N LEU A 77 1.17 1.27 1.58
CA LEU A 77 -0.18 1.59 2.04
C LEU A 77 -0.78 0.47 2.89
N LEU A 78 -0.43 -0.80 2.64
CA LEU A 78 -0.82 -1.91 3.50
C LEU A 78 -0.22 -1.76 4.90
N THR A 79 1.08 -1.44 5.01
CA THR A 79 1.73 -1.15 6.30
C THR A 79 1.06 0.04 6.99
N THR A 80 0.83 1.12 6.25
CA THR A 80 0.26 2.36 6.80
C THR A 80 -1.17 2.15 7.29
N ALA A 81 -2.00 1.44 6.54
CA ALA A 81 -3.38 1.13 6.93
C ALA A 81 -3.43 0.24 8.18
N ASN A 82 -2.59 -0.79 8.24
CA ASN A 82 -2.51 -1.65 9.43
C ASN A 82 -2.05 -0.86 10.67
N ALA A 83 -1.02 -0.02 10.50
CA ALA A 83 -0.51 0.83 11.57
C ALA A 83 -1.59 1.81 12.06
N PHE A 84 -2.30 2.47 11.15
CA PHE A 84 -3.37 3.42 11.48
C PHE A 84 -4.48 2.77 12.31
N THR A 85 -4.94 1.60 11.89
CA THR A 85 -6.10 0.92 12.49
C THR A 85 -5.76 0.24 13.81
N HIS A 86 -4.59 -0.40 13.92
CA HIS A 86 -4.29 -1.30 15.03
C HIS A 86 -3.10 -0.87 15.90
N PHE A 87 -2.22 0.01 15.40
CA PHE A 87 -0.96 0.38 16.06
C PHE A 87 -0.74 1.90 16.04
N ARG A 88 -1.68 2.65 16.63
CA ARG A 88 -1.72 4.12 16.53
C ARG A 88 -0.40 4.81 16.95
N ASP A 89 0.21 4.39 18.05
CA ASP A 89 1.49 4.94 18.52
C ASP A 89 2.65 4.69 17.53
N PHE A 90 2.57 3.62 16.74
CA PHE A 90 3.51 3.39 15.65
C PHE A 90 3.20 4.26 14.45
N TYR A 91 1.93 4.35 14.06
CA TYR A 91 1.47 5.22 12.97
C TYR A 91 1.94 6.67 13.18
N ASP A 92 1.68 7.24 14.36
CA ASP A 92 2.03 8.63 14.67
C ASP A 92 3.55 8.88 14.59
N ARG A 93 4.37 7.92 15.04
CA ARG A 93 5.85 8.00 14.94
C ARG A 93 6.36 7.78 13.51
N HIS A 94 5.69 6.96 12.71
CA HIS A 94 6.15 6.58 11.37
C HIS A 94 5.79 7.64 10.31
N ILE A 95 4.76 8.43 10.57
CA ILE A 95 4.22 9.41 9.63
C ILE A 95 4.91 10.76 9.68
N ASP A 96 5.47 11.13 10.83
CA ASP A 96 6.21 12.37 10.98
C ASP A 96 7.48 12.43 10.08
N HIS A 97 7.84 11.31 9.42
CA HIS A 97 9.03 11.19 8.56
C HIS A 97 8.72 10.76 7.11
N LYS A 98 7.47 10.46 6.77
CA LYS A 98 7.08 10.00 5.44
C LYS A 98 5.83 10.76 5.00
N SER A 99 5.94 11.55 3.94
CA SER A 99 4.79 12.21 3.30
C SER A 99 3.65 11.21 3.11
N VAL A 100 2.58 11.36 3.89
CA VAL A 100 1.49 10.37 3.92
C VAL A 100 0.68 10.50 2.65
N LEU A 101 0.78 9.47 1.81
CA LEU A 101 -0.17 9.30 0.73
C LEU A 101 -1.42 8.65 1.29
N HIS A 102 -2.58 9.27 1.08
CA HIS A 102 -3.86 8.70 1.44
C HIS A 102 -4.53 8.12 0.20
N PHE A 103 -4.74 6.81 0.18
CA PHE A 103 -5.51 6.14 -0.86
C PHE A 103 -6.99 6.17 -0.51
N GLY A 104 -7.76 6.93 -1.28
CA GLY A 104 -9.15 7.22 -0.94
C GLY A 104 -9.76 8.35 -1.75
N TRP A 105 -10.88 8.84 -1.23
CA TRP A 105 -11.56 10.02 -1.77
C TRP A 105 -12.31 10.74 -0.68
N GLN A 106 -12.76 11.94 -1.05
CA GLN A 106 -13.61 12.75 -0.24
C GLN A 106 -15.06 12.72 -0.72
N GLY A 107 -15.96 12.39 0.21
CA GLY A 107 -17.40 12.58 0.10
C GLY A 107 -17.90 13.44 1.26
N PHE A 108 -18.83 12.90 2.07
CA PHE A 108 -19.13 13.46 3.40
C PHE A 108 -18.06 13.02 4.42
N GLY A 109 -16.86 13.59 4.29
CA GLY A 109 -15.66 13.21 5.06
C GLY A 109 -14.64 12.43 4.23
N GLN A 110 -13.52 12.09 4.86
CA GLN A 110 -12.46 11.26 4.27
C GLN A 110 -12.93 9.79 4.22
N ILE A 111 -12.82 9.16 3.05
CA ILE A 111 -13.15 7.76 2.84
C ILE A 111 -11.88 7.06 2.34
N HIS A 112 -11.34 6.16 3.17
CA HIS A 112 -10.25 5.28 2.77
C HIS A 112 -10.76 4.23 1.79
N GLU A 113 -10.05 4.04 0.69
CA GLU A 113 -10.40 3.03 -0.30
C GLU A 113 -9.80 1.66 0.04
N LYS A 114 -10.46 0.58 -0.39
CA LYS A 114 -10.02 -0.79 -0.13
C LYS A 114 -8.68 -1.07 -0.81
N ILE A 115 -7.72 -1.57 -0.03
CA ILE A 115 -6.34 -1.80 -0.47
C ILE A 115 -6.24 -2.71 -1.72
N LYS A 116 -7.20 -3.62 -1.92
CA LYS A 116 -7.24 -4.52 -3.09
C LYS A 116 -7.26 -3.78 -4.43
N TRP A 117 -7.80 -2.57 -4.46
CA TRP A 117 -7.86 -1.78 -5.69
C TRP A 117 -6.49 -1.36 -6.19
N LEU A 118 -5.48 -1.29 -5.31
CA LEU A 118 -4.10 -1.01 -5.70
C LEU A 118 -3.46 -2.12 -6.54
N LEU A 119 -4.01 -3.34 -6.56
CA LEU A 119 -3.57 -4.41 -7.47
C LEU A 119 -4.61 -4.74 -8.53
N ASN A 120 -5.90 -4.74 -8.15
CA ASN A 120 -6.98 -5.10 -9.06
C ASN A 120 -7.16 -4.08 -10.19
N ARG A 121 -7.08 -2.77 -9.90
CA ARG A 121 -7.25 -1.75 -10.93
C ARG A 121 -6.10 -1.76 -11.94
N PRO A 122 -4.81 -1.79 -11.53
CA PRO A 122 -3.70 -1.93 -12.48
C PRO A 122 -3.78 -3.20 -13.32
N GLU A 123 -4.19 -4.34 -12.73
CA GLU A 123 -4.38 -5.59 -13.46
C GLU A 123 -5.46 -5.47 -14.56
N GLN A 124 -6.58 -4.83 -14.24
CA GLN A 124 -7.65 -4.53 -15.22
C GLN A 124 -7.18 -3.60 -16.36
N GLU A 125 -6.21 -2.73 -16.07
CA GLU A 125 -5.62 -1.77 -17.01
C GLU A 125 -4.40 -2.34 -17.75
N GLY A 126 -4.13 -3.64 -17.58
CA GLY A 126 -3.13 -4.38 -18.37
C GLY A 126 -1.78 -4.58 -17.69
N VAL A 127 -1.60 -4.18 -16.43
CA VAL A 127 -0.38 -4.50 -15.67
C VAL A 127 -0.39 -5.98 -15.30
N VAL A 128 0.60 -6.72 -15.81
CA VAL A 128 0.72 -8.16 -15.56
C VAL A 128 1.55 -8.42 -14.31
N PHE A 129 0.93 -9.05 -13.30
CA PHE A 129 1.59 -9.56 -12.09
C PHE A 129 1.75 -11.07 -12.17
N LEU A 130 2.99 -11.54 -12.39
CA LEU A 130 3.32 -12.95 -12.39
C LEU A 130 3.39 -13.47 -10.95
N ASP A 131 3.24 -14.77 -10.74
CA ASP A 131 3.30 -15.35 -9.39
C ASP A 131 4.65 -15.10 -8.71
N ASP A 132 5.75 -15.05 -9.47
CA ASP A 132 7.07 -14.73 -8.92
C ASP A 132 7.19 -13.25 -8.51
N ASP A 133 6.52 -12.34 -9.22
CA ASP A 133 6.41 -10.94 -8.80
C ASP A 133 5.67 -10.83 -7.45
N LEU A 134 4.58 -11.60 -7.28
CA LEU A 134 3.78 -11.59 -6.06
C LEU A 134 4.51 -12.26 -4.88
N LYS A 135 5.29 -13.32 -5.14
CA LYS A 135 6.16 -13.92 -4.12
C LYS A 135 7.22 -12.94 -3.66
N GLU A 136 7.89 -12.24 -4.59
CA GLU A 136 8.87 -11.20 -4.25
C GLU A 136 8.24 -10.09 -3.38
N MET A 137 7.00 -9.68 -3.69
CA MET A 137 6.27 -8.72 -2.86
C MET A 137 6.03 -9.24 -1.45
N VAL A 138 5.56 -10.49 -1.30
CA VAL A 138 5.31 -11.09 0.02
C VAL A 138 6.60 -11.18 0.83
N ASP A 139 7.69 -11.69 0.24
CA ASP A 139 8.97 -11.80 0.93
C ASP A 139 9.56 -10.43 1.32
N SER A 140 9.44 -9.45 0.42
CA SER A 140 9.83 -8.06 0.69
C SER A 140 9.02 -7.47 1.83
N TYR A 141 7.71 -7.73 1.87
CA TYR A 141 6.82 -7.22 2.90
C TYR A 141 7.14 -7.80 4.28
N PHE A 142 7.32 -9.11 4.39
CA PHE A 142 7.70 -9.75 5.65
C PHE A 142 9.05 -9.22 6.15
N THR A 143 10.03 -9.09 5.25
CA THR A 143 11.36 -8.55 5.57
C THR A 143 11.25 -7.10 6.07
N GLN A 144 10.49 -6.25 5.38
CA GLN A 144 10.31 -4.84 5.75
C GLN A 144 9.58 -4.69 7.08
N CYS A 145 8.45 -5.38 7.26
CA CYS A 145 7.66 -5.34 8.49
C CYS A 145 8.47 -5.83 9.69
N LYS A 146 9.29 -6.88 9.52
CA LYS A 146 10.18 -7.37 10.59
C LYS A 146 11.19 -6.30 11.01
N SER A 147 11.78 -5.59 10.05
CA SER A 147 12.73 -4.50 10.32
C SER A 147 12.04 -3.31 11.00
N ASP A 148 10.89 -2.88 10.48
CA ASP A 148 10.17 -1.69 10.96
C ASP A 148 9.60 -1.90 12.37
N THR A 149 8.99 -3.07 12.61
CA THR A 149 8.45 -3.41 13.93
C THR A 149 9.55 -3.56 14.98
N ALA A 150 10.68 -4.18 14.64
CA ALA A 150 11.85 -4.26 15.53
C ALA A 150 12.38 -2.87 15.90
N SER A 151 12.50 -1.97 14.91
CA SER A 151 12.95 -0.59 15.12
C SER A 151 11.98 0.24 15.97
N ALA A 152 10.68 -0.09 15.91
CA ALA A 152 9.63 0.59 16.65
C ALA A 152 9.31 0.00 18.03
N GLY A 153 9.91 -1.16 18.38
CA GLY A 153 9.59 -1.91 19.60
C GLY A 153 8.21 -2.58 19.58
N LEU A 154 7.70 -2.92 18.39
CA LEU A 154 6.40 -3.58 18.20
C LEU A 154 6.55 -5.09 18.09
N ASP A 155 5.53 -5.80 18.55
CA ASP A 155 5.42 -7.24 18.29
C ASP A 155 5.13 -7.47 16.80
N TYR A 156 6.14 -7.98 16.11
CA TYR A 156 6.07 -8.33 14.69
C TYR A 156 4.98 -9.36 14.36
N LYS A 157 4.81 -10.40 15.19
CA LYS A 157 3.77 -11.43 14.97
C LYS A 157 2.40 -10.82 15.15
N ALA A 158 2.20 -9.99 16.17
CA ALA A 158 0.95 -9.27 16.37
C ALA A 158 0.63 -8.37 15.17
N PHE A 159 1.62 -7.61 14.67
CA PHE A 159 1.47 -6.75 13.49
C PHE A 159 0.98 -7.52 12.26
N MET A 160 1.60 -8.65 11.96
CA MET A 160 1.22 -9.50 10.82
C MET A 160 -0.13 -10.20 11.03
N THR A 161 -0.47 -10.53 12.28
CA THR A 161 -1.74 -11.17 12.63
C THR A 161 -2.93 -10.25 12.35
N GLU A 162 -2.82 -8.96 12.67
CA GLU A 162 -3.94 -8.02 12.47
C GLU A 162 -4.26 -7.81 10.98
N ILE A 163 -3.24 -7.76 10.11
CA ILE A 163 -3.45 -7.74 8.65
C ILE A 163 -4.26 -8.95 8.19
N LYS A 164 -3.91 -10.15 8.69
CA LYS A 164 -4.60 -11.39 8.33
C LYS A 164 -6.06 -11.41 8.80
N LYS A 165 -6.40 -10.68 9.87
CA LYS A 165 -7.78 -10.57 10.38
C LYS A 165 -8.57 -9.47 9.68
N ASP A 166 -7.91 -8.56 8.97
CA ASP A 166 -8.57 -7.47 8.28
C ASP A 166 -9.54 -8.01 7.23
N ARG A 167 -10.81 -7.60 7.33
CA ARG A 167 -11.87 -8.09 6.46
C ARG A 167 -11.60 -7.71 5.00
N ASP A 168 -11.18 -6.48 4.75
CA ASP A 168 -10.95 -5.99 3.39
C ASP A 168 -9.68 -6.61 2.78
N PHE A 169 -8.76 -7.11 3.61
CA PHE A 169 -7.64 -7.96 3.20
C PHE A 169 -8.07 -9.39 2.83
N CYS A 170 -9.07 -9.94 3.53
CA CYS A 170 -9.58 -11.30 3.29
C CYS A 170 -10.61 -11.41 2.16
N GLU A 171 -11.22 -10.30 1.75
CA GLU A 171 -12.32 -10.27 0.77
C GLU A 171 -11.85 -10.19 -0.70
N ASP A 172 -11.42 -11.32 -1.27
CA ASP A 172 -11.50 -11.50 -2.73
C ASP A 172 -11.69 -12.96 -3.14
N LYS A 173 -12.78 -13.23 -3.87
CA LYS A 173 -13.12 -14.56 -4.43
C LYS A 173 -12.77 -14.70 -5.91
N ARG A 174 -12.21 -13.65 -6.53
CA ARG A 174 -11.80 -13.65 -7.94
C ARG A 174 -10.35 -14.10 -8.04
N ASN A 175 -9.96 -14.73 -9.15
CA ASN A 175 -8.56 -15.02 -9.45
C ASN A 175 -7.85 -13.74 -9.92
N SER A 176 -7.55 -12.84 -8.98
CA SER A 176 -6.91 -11.54 -9.19
C SER A 176 -5.47 -11.56 -8.68
N ALA A 177 -4.66 -10.58 -9.07
CA ALA A 177 -3.34 -10.37 -8.48
C ALA A 177 -3.41 -10.23 -6.95
N PHE A 178 -4.44 -9.53 -6.45
CA PHE A 178 -4.66 -9.37 -5.02
C PHE A 178 -4.96 -10.69 -4.30
N SER A 179 -5.89 -11.51 -4.82
CA SER A 179 -6.22 -12.78 -4.16
C SER A 179 -5.05 -13.77 -4.18
N ARG A 180 -4.26 -13.79 -5.27
CA ARG A 180 -3.00 -14.54 -5.35
C ARG A 180 -1.97 -14.03 -4.33
N PHE A 181 -1.81 -12.72 -4.18
CA PHE A 181 -0.96 -12.12 -3.14
C PHE A 181 -1.40 -12.57 -1.74
N VAL A 182 -2.70 -12.49 -1.41
CA VAL A 182 -3.25 -12.89 -0.11
C VAL A 182 -3.01 -14.39 0.15
N HIS A 183 -3.15 -15.24 -0.87
CA HIS A 183 -2.85 -16.67 -0.75
C HIS A 183 -1.38 -16.91 -0.40
N LEU A 184 -0.46 -16.27 -1.13
CA LEU A 184 0.98 -16.37 -0.87
C LEU A 184 1.36 -15.79 0.50
N PHE A 185 0.76 -14.67 0.90
CA PHE A 185 0.93 -14.06 2.21
C PHE A 185 0.55 -15.03 3.32
N ASN A 186 -0.61 -15.69 3.21
CA ASN A 186 -1.07 -16.66 4.20
C ASN A 186 -0.15 -17.88 4.30
N ALA A 187 0.30 -18.41 3.16
CA ALA A 187 1.26 -19.51 3.15
C ALA A 187 2.59 -19.11 3.82
N ARG A 188 3.12 -17.92 3.53
CA ARG A 188 4.34 -17.41 4.15
C ARG A 188 4.15 -17.17 5.66
N TYR A 189 2.99 -16.64 6.06
CA TYR A 189 2.63 -16.43 7.47
C TYR A 189 2.64 -17.75 8.25
N GLU A 190 2.04 -18.80 7.69
CA GLU A 190 2.01 -20.13 8.32
C GLU A 190 3.41 -20.72 8.49
N GLN A 191 4.26 -20.57 7.47
CA GLN A 191 5.67 -20.99 7.53
C GLN A 191 6.46 -20.24 8.61
N GLU A 192 6.17 -18.96 8.84
CA GLU A 192 6.95 -18.13 9.77
C GLU A 192 6.51 -18.25 11.23
N PHE A 193 5.22 -18.50 11.49
CA PHE A 193 4.65 -18.35 12.83
C PHE A 193 3.90 -19.57 13.37
N CYS A 194 3.66 -20.58 12.53
CA CYS A 194 2.89 -21.79 12.89
C CYS A 194 3.68 -23.10 12.68
N ALA A 195 4.86 -23.05 12.07
CA ALA A 195 5.81 -24.16 11.99
C ALA A 195 6.67 -24.24 13.25
#